data_AF-A0A835N916-F1
#
_entry.id   AF-A0A835N916-F1
#
_cell.length_a   1.000
_cell.length_b   1.000
_cell.length_c   1.000
_cell.angle_alpha   90.00
_cell.angle_beta   90.00
_cell.angle_gamma   90.00
#
_symmetry.space_group_name_H-M   'P 1'
#
loop_
_entity.id
_entity.type
_entity.pdbx_description
1 polymer ?
#
loop_
_entity_poly.entity_id
_entity_poly.type
_entity_poly.pdbx_seq_one_letter_code
_entity_poly.pdbx_strand_id
1 'polypeptide(L)'
;MAVSMVGKPLSCDEHTLISSRLEYAYVCVEVDASMSFMHNLNVENYLLDEPFTAEMVYKWKPLRCHNCKVFGHSRLPPPPPKQEQPQNP
;
A
#
# COMPACT_ATOMS: atom_id res chain seq x y z
N MET A 1 16.76 3.85 7.14
CA MET A 1 15.36 3.71 7.61
C MET A 1 14.75 2.55 6.84
N ALA A 2 14.30 1.48 7.51
CA ALA A 2 13.84 0.24 6.84
C ALA A 2 12.63 0.47 5.90
N VAL A 3 11.88 1.56 6.11
CA VAL A 3 10.72 1.97 5.30
C VAL A 3 11.04 2.10 3.81
N SER A 4 12.27 2.47 3.44
CA SER A 4 12.68 2.59 2.03
C SER A 4 12.63 1.26 1.27
N MET A 5 12.63 0.12 1.97
CA MET A 5 12.44 -1.19 1.37
C MET A 5 11.00 -1.38 0.88
N VAL A 6 10.03 -0.67 1.49
CA VAL A 6 8.60 -0.72 1.17
C VAL A 6 8.25 0.21 0.01
N GLY A 7 8.87 1.39 -0.01
CA GLY A 7 8.61 2.44 -1.00
C GLY A 7 9.33 3.72 -0.62
N LYS A 8 9.11 4.78 -1.40
CA LYS A 8 9.70 6.10 -1.13
C LYS A 8 8.93 6.80 -0.01
N PRO A 9 9.55 7.15 1.13
CA PRO A 9 8.87 7.89 2.20
C PRO A 9 8.42 9.27 1.72
N LEU A 10 7.20 9.65 2.06
CA LEU A 10 6.59 10.94 1.73
C LEU A 10 6.44 11.83 2.96
N SER A 11 5.93 11.26 4.06
CA SER A 11 5.74 11.97 5.33
C SER A 11 5.58 10.98 6.48
N CYS A 12 5.72 11.47 7.72
CA CYS A 12 5.49 10.70 8.93
C CYS A 12 4.78 11.55 9.99
N ASP A 13 4.24 10.92 11.04
CA ASP A 13 3.71 11.66 12.18
C ASP A 13 4.82 12.22 13.08
N GLU A 14 4.47 13.17 13.95
CA GLU A 14 5.42 13.83 14.85
C GLU A 14 6.16 12.83 15.75
N HIS A 15 5.43 11.85 16.30
CA HIS A 15 6.02 10.83 17.17
C HIS A 15 7.09 10.00 16.48
N THR A 16 6.89 9.65 15.21
CA THR A 16 7.89 8.96 14.38
C THR A 16 9.07 9.89 14.09
N LEU A 17 8.80 11.16 13.76
CA LEU A 17 9.85 12.13 13.42
C LEU A 17 10.83 12.35 14.58
N ILE A 18 10.32 12.52 15.80
CA ILE A 18 11.15 12.74 17.00
C ILE A 18 11.52 11.45 17.73
N SER A 19 11.06 10.30 17.24
CA SER A 19 11.26 8.98 17.87
C SER A 19 10.81 8.91 19.33
N SER A 20 9.73 9.62 19.69
CA SER A 20 9.18 9.61 21.06
C SER A 20 8.34 8.37 21.37
N ARG A 21 7.97 7.61 20.34
CA ARG A 21 7.20 6.36 20.41
C ARG A 21 7.96 5.27 19.65
N LEU A 22 8.19 4.13 20.29
CA LEU A 22 9.03 3.06 19.73
C LEU A 22 8.23 1.80 19.36
N GLU A 23 6.97 1.70 19.79
CA GLU A 23 6.11 0.55 19.52
C GLU A 23 5.66 0.48 18.05
N TYR A 24 5.49 1.64 17.40
CA TYR A 24 5.11 1.74 16.00
C TYR A 24 5.41 3.12 15.41
N ALA A 25 5.59 3.13 14.08
CA ALA A 25 5.76 4.33 13.27
C ALA A 25 4.58 4.52 12.30
N TYR A 26 4.16 5.77 12.09
CA TYR A 26 3.25 6.12 11.00
C TYR A 26 4.01 6.81 9.89
N VAL A 27 3.98 6.21 8.71
CA VAL A 27 4.67 6.73 7.53
C VAL A 27 3.76 6.59 6.30
N CYS A 28 3.67 7.67 5.53
CA CYS A 28 3.13 7.65 4.19
C CYS A 28 4.25 7.33 3.21
N VAL A 29 4.02 6.36 2.34
CA VAL A 29 4.99 5.91 1.33
C VAL A 29 4.38 5.92 -0.06
N GLU A 30 5.17 6.32 -1.04
CA GLU A 30 4.89 6.07 -2.45
C GLU A 30 5.41 4.68 -2.80
N VAL A 31 4.53 3.85 -3.37
CA VAL A 31 4.83 2.46 -3.74
C VAL A 31 4.59 2.25 -5.23
N ASP A 32 5.22 1.24 -5.83
CA ASP A 32 4.95 0.89 -7.23
C ASP A 32 3.58 0.20 -7.39
N ALA A 33 2.75 0.72 -8.29
CA ALA A 33 1.44 0.18 -8.62
C ALA A 33 1.49 -1.17 -9.38
N SER A 34 2.67 -1.65 -9.72
CA SER A 34 2.97 -3.00 -10.23
C SER A 34 3.29 -4.01 -9.12
N MET A 35 3.76 -3.54 -7.95
CA MET A 35 4.21 -4.39 -6.85
C MET A 35 3.13 -4.64 -5.80
N SER A 36 3.09 -5.85 -5.26
CA SER A 36 2.21 -6.19 -4.13
C SER A 36 2.58 -5.42 -2.87
N PHE A 37 1.59 -5.14 -2.01
CA PHE A 37 1.83 -4.56 -0.70
C PHE A 37 2.53 -5.58 0.21
N MET A 38 3.64 -5.18 0.82
CA MET A 38 4.36 -6.00 1.80
C MET A 38 3.72 -5.85 3.17
N HIS A 39 3.59 -6.96 3.91
CA HIS A 39 2.95 -6.96 5.23
C HIS A 39 3.93 -7.23 6.38
N ASN A 40 5.11 -7.77 6.06
CA ASN A 40 6.16 -8.05 7.04
C ASN A 40 7.48 -7.54 6.48
N LEU A 41 8.29 -6.92 7.34
CA LEU A 41 9.60 -6.40 7.01
C LEU A 41 10.61 -6.89 8.04
N ASN A 42 11.63 -7.62 7.60
CA ASN A 42 12.75 -7.96 8.47
C ASN A 42 13.68 -6.76 8.55
N VAL A 43 13.88 -6.30 9.78
CA VAL A 43 14.75 -5.18 10.09
C VAL A 43 15.95 -5.72 10.83
N GLU A 44 17.12 -5.53 10.23
CA GLU A 44 18.39 -5.84 10.87
C GLU A 44 18.58 -4.93 12.08
N ASN A 45 18.93 -5.54 13.22
CA ASN A 45 19.29 -4.82 14.43
C ASN A 45 20.71 -5.22 14.80
N TYR A 46 21.67 -4.33 14.65
CA TYR A 46 23.07 -4.59 14.98
C TYR A 46 23.32 -4.83 16.49
N LEU A 47 22.32 -4.61 17.35
CA LEU A 47 22.39 -4.86 18.79
C LEU A 47 21.76 -6.20 19.20
N LEU A 48 21.03 -6.87 18.30
CA LEU A 48 20.43 -8.19 18.54
C LEU A 48 21.07 -9.20 17.60
N ASP A 49 21.29 -10.42 18.07
CA ASP A 49 21.82 -11.50 17.23
C ASP A 49 20.83 -11.93 16.13
N GLU A 50 19.54 -11.62 16.31
CA GLU A 50 18.48 -11.97 15.37
C GLU A 50 17.74 -10.72 14.85
N PRO A 51 17.37 -10.68 13.54
CA PRO A 51 16.58 -9.60 12.98
C PRO A 51 15.17 -9.61 13.59
N PHE A 52 14.57 -8.41 13.72
CA PHE A 52 13.18 -8.31 14.15
C PHE A 52 12.25 -8.15 12.95
N THR A 53 11.06 -8.74 13.02
CA THR A 53 10.03 -8.57 11.99
C THR A 53 9.07 -7.46 12.39
N ALA A 54 9.03 -6.40 11.59
CA ALA A 54 8.03 -5.34 11.70
C ALA A 54 6.79 -5.69 10.87
N GLU A 55 5.61 -5.68 11.51
CA GLU A 55 4.33 -5.83 10.83
C GLU A 55 3.87 -4.49 10.24
N MET A 56 3.35 -4.53 9.01
CA MET A 56 2.83 -3.36 8.30
C MET A 56 1.31 -3.39 8.24
N VAL A 57 0.70 -2.39 8.89
CA VAL A 57 -0.75 -2.15 8.86
C VAL A 57 -1.06 -0.94 8.01
N TYR A 58 -1.77 -1.17 6.90
CA TYR A 58 -2.19 -0.10 6.00
C TYR A 58 -3.56 0.45 6.39
N LYS A 59 -3.59 1.64 7.01
CA LYS A 59 -4.84 2.35 7.33
C LYS A 59 -5.66 2.73 6.08
N TRP A 60 -4.98 2.99 4.97
CA TRP A 60 -5.59 3.34 3.70
C TRP A 60 -4.75 2.79 2.54
N LYS A 61 -5.43 2.37 1.47
CA LYS A 61 -4.79 1.91 0.23
C LYS A 61 -5.45 2.62 -0.96
N PRO A 62 -4.68 3.25 -1.86
CA PRO A 62 -5.24 3.84 -3.08
C PRO A 62 -5.85 2.78 -3.98
N LEU A 63 -6.88 3.18 -4.72
CA LEU A 63 -7.49 2.34 -5.75
C LEU A 63 -6.45 2.03 -6.84
N ARG A 64 -6.19 0.73 -7.08
CA ARG A 64 -5.18 0.26 -8.02
C ARG A 64 -5.84 -0.38 -9.24
N CYS A 65 -5.44 0.07 -10.43
CA CYS A 65 -5.82 -0.59 -11.68
C CYS A 65 -4.86 -1.75 -11.97
N HIS A 66 -5.35 -3.00 -11.93
CA HIS A 66 -4.53 -4.18 -12.20
C HIS A 66 -4.02 -4.28 -13.65
N ASN A 67 -4.71 -3.63 -14.60
CA ASN A 67 -4.33 -3.63 -16.00
C ASN A 67 -3.34 -2.51 -16.34
N CYS A 68 -3.64 -1.28 -15.91
CA CYS A 68 -2.80 -0.11 -16.20
C CYS A 68 -1.59 0.02 -15.27
N LYS A 69 -1.58 -0.70 -14.14
CA LYS A 69 -0.53 -0.60 -13.11
C LYS A 69 -0.32 0.85 -12.64
N VAL A 70 -1.43 1.54 -12.37
CA VAL A 70 -1.44 2.91 -11.81
C VAL A 70 -2.46 3.02 -10.67
N PHE A 71 -2.30 4.04 -9.83
CA PHE A 71 -3.28 4.42 -8.82
C PHE A 71 -4.29 5.46 -9.32
N GLY A 72 -5.47 5.48 -8.72
CA GLY A 72 -6.48 6.53 -8.93
C GLY A 72 -7.71 6.12 -9.75
N HIS A 73 -7.74 4.90 -10.29
CA HIS A 73 -8.95 4.35 -10.91
C HIS A 73 -8.99 2.82 -10.83
N SER A 74 -10.19 2.25 -10.92
CA SER A 74 -10.42 0.84 -11.24
C SER A 74 -11.17 0.78 -12.55
N ARG A 75 -10.67 0.02 -13.53
CA ARG A 75 -11.51 -0.32 -14.68
C ARG A 75 -12.58 -1.28 -14.19
N LEU A 76 -13.81 -0.81 -14.09
CA LEU A 76 -14.96 -1.71 -14.04
C LEU A 76 -14.99 -2.45 -15.39
N PRO A 77 -15.30 -3.76 -15.42
CA PRO A 77 -15.57 -4.43 -16.68
C PRO A 77 -16.68 -3.67 -17.42
N PRO A 78 -16.65 -3.62 -18.76
CA PRO A 78 -17.72 -2.98 -19.53
C PRO A 78 -19.07 -3.55 -19.10
N PRO A 79 -20.13 -2.73 -19.01
CA PRO A 79 -21.45 -3.24 -18.66
C PRO A 79 -21.84 -4.34 -19.66
N PRO A 80 -22.52 -5.40 -19.20
CA PRO A 80 -23.02 -6.42 -20.12
C PRO A 80 -23.87 -5.75 -21.21
N PRO A 81 -23.82 -6.24 -22.47
CA PRO A 81 -24.64 -5.68 -23.53
C PRO A 81 -26.10 -5.69 -23.07
N LYS A 82 -26.75 -4.51 -23.11
CA LYS A 82 -28.18 -4.39 -22.84
C LYS A 82 -28.88 -5.28 -23.87
N GLN A 83 -29.51 -6.36 -23.41
CA GLN A 83 -30.42 -7.11 -24.25
C GLN A 83 -31.57 -6.16 -24.61
N GLU A 84 -31.60 -5.67 -25.86
CA GLU A 84 -32.76 -4.98 -26.40
C GLU A 84 -33.94 -5.95 -26.33
N GLN A 85 -34.85 -5.68 -25.40
CA GLN A 85 -36.16 -6.33 -25.36
C GLN A 85 -36.86 -6.00 -26.68
N PRO A 86 -37.36 -6.99 -27.44
CA PRO A 86 -38.05 -6.70 -28.68
C PRO A 86 -39.24 -5.79 -28.39
N GLN A 87 -39.26 -4.60 -29.01
CA GLN A 87 -40.44 -3.75 -29.07
C GLN A 87 -41.52 -4.56 -29.78
N ASN A 88 -42.50 -5.01 -28.99
CA ASN A 88 -43.68 -5.69 -29.51
C ASN A 88 -44.59 -4.62 -30.17
N PRO A 89 -45.11 -4.86 -31.38
CA PRO A 89 -45.93 -3.91 -32.15
C PRO A 89 -47.20 -3.42 -31.43
#